data_AF-A0AAU4YFG5-F1
#
_entry.id   AF-A0AAU4YFG5-F1
#
_cell.length_a   1.000
_cell.length_b   1.000
_cell.length_c   1.000
_cell.angle_alpha   90.00
_cell.angle_beta   90.00
_cell.angle_gamma   90.00
#
_symmetry.space_group_name_H-M   'P 1'
#
loop_
_entity.id
_entity.type
_entity.pdbx_description
1 polymer ?
#
loop_
_entity_poly.entity_id
_entity_poly.type
_entity_poly.pdbx_seq_one_letter_code
_entity_poly.pdbx_strand_id
1 'polypeptide(L)' 'MNRWHPGIPRPWLVVIRDAPLRPPLPVRYRLRTVAPRTLGIAHVPYLYRLRLVDDPAEALTDTPVSRAARELRASLGFSD' A
#
# COMPACT_ATOMS: atom_id res chain seq x y z
N MET A 1 5.45 -27.43 0.45
CA MET A 1 4.89 -26.10 0.77
C MET A 1 5.76 -25.47 1.84
N ASN A 2 6.45 -24.36 1.53
CA ASN A 2 7.40 -23.75 2.46
C ASN A 2 6.64 -22.97 3.55
N ARG A 3 6.51 -23.53 4.75
CA ARG A 3 5.80 -22.93 5.88
C ARG A 3 6.63 -21.76 6.42
N TRP A 4 6.01 -20.59 6.61
CA TRP A 4 6.68 -19.43 7.20
C TRP A 4 7.21 -19.76 8.60
N HIS A 5 8.42 -19.29 8.94
CA HIS A 5 9.04 -19.59 10.22
C HIS A 5 8.21 -18.99 11.36
N PRO A 6 7.78 -19.78 12.37
CA PRO A 6 6.83 -19.32 13.38
C PRO A 6 7.37 -18.21 14.29
N GLY A 7 8.70 -18.14 14.47
CA GLY A 7 9.35 -17.08 15.25
C GLY A 7 9.62 -15.77 14.49
N ILE A 8 9.20 -15.66 13.21
CA ILE A 8 9.41 -14.46 12.39
C ILE A 8 8.04 -13.86 12.05
N PRO A 9 7.74 -12.61 12.45
CA PRO A 9 6.54 -11.92 12.01
C PRO A 9 6.45 -11.87 10.49
N ARG A 10 5.25 -12.11 9.94
CA ARG A 10 5.05 -11.96 8.49
C ARG A 10 5.07 -10.48 8.14
N PRO A 11 5.75 -10.08 7.05
CA PRO A 11 5.81 -8.68 6.64
C PRO A 11 4.47 -8.24 6.03
N TRP A 12 4.18 -6.94 6.15
CA TRP A 12 3.21 -6.25 5.30
C TRP A 12 3.88 -5.86 3.98
N LEU A 13 3.16 -6.02 2.86
CA LEU A 13 3.59 -5.52 1.57
C LEU A 13 2.83 -4.22 1.25
N VAL A 14 3.54 -3.11 1.10
CA VAL A 14 2.96 -1.84 0.67
C VAL A 14 3.30 -1.60 -0.80
N VAL A 15 2.27 -1.51 -1.63
CA VAL A 15 2.40 -1.31 -3.08
C VAL A 15 2.03 0.13 -3.42
N ILE A 16 3.02 0.93 -3.79
CA ILE A 16 2.84 2.33 -4.16
C ILE A 16 2.79 2.44 -5.68
N ARG A 17 1.71 3.05 -6.22
CA ARG A 17 1.63 3.33 -7.66
C ARG A 17 2.38 4.61 -7.99
N ASP A 18 3.27 4.52 -8.95
CA ASP A 18 4.07 5.62 -9.51
C ASP A 18 3.39 6.30 -10.71
N ALA A 19 2.39 5.66 -11.30
CA ALA A 19 1.61 6.16 -12.43
C ALA A 19 0.11 5.77 -12.32
N PRO A 20 -0.82 6.54 -12.94
CA PRO A 20 -2.25 6.25 -12.93
C PRO A 20 -2.64 5.14 -13.91
N LEU A 21 -1.78 4.14 -14.09
CA LEU A 21 -1.96 3.04 -15.04
C LEU A 21 -2.33 1.74 -14.32
N ARG A 22 -2.94 0.81 -15.05
CA ARG A 22 -3.20 -0.55 -14.53
C ARG A 22 -1.87 -1.30 -14.41
N PRO A 23 -1.64 -2.07 -13.33
CA PRO A 23 -0.44 -2.89 -13.20
C PRO A 23 -0.33 -3.89 -14.35
N PRO A 24 0.85 -4.00 -15.01
CA PRO A 24 1.10 -5.01 -16.02
C PRO A 24 0.87 -6.44 -15.50
N LEU A 25 0.56 -7.37 -16.41
CA LEU A 25 0.33 -8.79 -16.05
C LEU A 25 1.45 -9.41 -15.19
N PRO A 26 2.75 -9.19 -15.48
CA PRO A 26 3.82 -9.70 -14.63
C PRO A 26 3.75 -9.20 -13.17
N VAL A 27 3.33 -7.95 -12.94
CA VAL A 27 3.18 -7.40 -11.59
C VAL A 27 2.04 -8.10 -10.85
N ARG A 28 0.89 -8.29 -11.53
CA ARG A 28 -0.26 -9.01 -10.96
C ARG A 28 0.09 -10.44 -10.57
N TYR A 29 0.87 -11.13 -11.41
CA TYR A 29 1.37 -12.47 -11.10
C TYR A 29 2.29 -12.46 -9.87
N ARG A 30 3.26 -11.55 -9.80
CA ARG A 30 4.18 -11.43 -8.65
C ARG A 30 3.44 -11.16 -7.34
N LEU A 31 2.46 -10.25 -7.35
CA LEU A 31 1.63 -9.96 -6.17
C LEU A 31 0.89 -11.22 -5.68
N ARG A 32 0.28 -11.98 -6.60
CA ARG A 32 -0.40 -13.24 -6.26
C ARG A 32 0.56 -14.28 -5.67
N THR A 33 1.77 -14.38 -6.22
CA THR A 33 2.79 -15.32 -5.75
C THR A 33 3.35 -14.96 -4.38
N VAL A 34 3.45 -13.66 -4.06
CA VAL A 34 3.98 -13.17 -2.77
C VAL A 34 2.92 -13.13 -1.67
N ALA A 35 1.63 -12.98 -2.01
CA ALA A 35 0.53 -12.86 -1.05
C ALA A 35 0.53 -13.92 0.08
N PRO A 36 0.81 -15.21 -0.14
CA PRO A 36 0.83 -16.20 0.93
C PRO A 36 1.97 -16.01 1.96
N ARG A 37 2.96 -15.18 1.63
CA ARG A 37 4.15 -14.88 2.45
C ARG A 37 4.03 -13.56 3.21
N THR A 38 2.94 -12.81 3.02
CA THR A 38 2.70 -11.52 3.67
C THR A 38 1.59 -11.64 4.72
N LEU A 39 1.61 -10.77 5.73
CA LEU A 39 0.50 -10.62 6.67
C LEU A 39 -0.71 -9.95 5.99
N GLY A 40 -0.44 -9.02 5.08
CA GLY A 40 -1.41 -8.32 4.25
C GLY A 40 -0.73 -7.52 3.16
N ILE A 41 -1.54 -7.02 2.21
CA ILE A 41 -1.08 -6.16 1.12
C ILE A 41 -1.88 -4.86 1.16
N ALA A 42 -1.20 -3.73 1.37
CA ALA A 42 -1.78 -2.41 1.30
C ALA A 42 -1.47 -1.77 -0.06
N HIS A 43 -2.48 -1.19 -0.71
CA HIS A 43 -2.34 -0.54 -2.00
C HIS A 43 -2.48 0.97 -1.86
N VAL A 44 -1.41 1.70 -2.19
CA VAL A 44 -1.41 3.17 -2.23
C VAL A 44 -1.58 3.61 -3.69
N PRO A 45 -2.64 4.39 -4.01
CA PRO A 45 -2.90 4.84 -5.37
C PRO A 45 -1.84 5.86 -5.83
N TYR A 46 -1.88 6.20 -7.11
CA TYR A 46 -1.04 7.28 -7.64
C TYR A 46 -1.55 8.62 -7.10
N LEU A 47 -0.77 9.25 -6.23
CA LEU A 47 -1.08 10.52 -5.58
C LEU A 47 -0.09 11.59 -6.02
N TYR A 48 -0.24 12.10 -7.25
CA TYR A 48 0.70 13.08 -7.83
C TYR A 48 0.89 14.32 -6.94
N ARG A 49 -0.15 14.71 -6.18
CA ARG A 49 -0.14 15.86 -5.28
C ARG A 49 0.95 15.74 -4.21
N LEU A 50 1.33 14.53 -3.80
CA LEU A 50 2.43 14.31 -2.84
C LEU A 50 3.79 14.80 -3.37
N ARG A 51 3.94 15.01 -4.68
CA ARG A 51 5.17 15.56 -5.28
C ARG A 51 5.18 17.09 -5.35
N LEU A 52 4.07 17.74 -4.99
CA LEU A 52 3.86 19.19 -5.13
C LEU A 52 3.81 19.91 -3.78
N VAL A 53 3.97 19.18 -2.69
CA VAL A 53 3.81 19.67 -1.32
C VAL A 53 5.12 19.46 -0.59
N ASP A 54 5.53 20.47 0.18
CA ASP A 54 6.76 20.42 0.98
C ASP A 54 6.51 19.86 2.38
N ASP A 55 5.25 19.86 2.83
CA ASP A 55 4.83 19.42 4.16
C ASP A 55 3.73 18.34 4.11
N PRO A 56 3.83 17.27 4.91
CA PRO A 56 2.80 16.23 4.99
C PRO A 56 1.44 16.72 5.50
N ALA A 57 1.38 17.74 6.37
CA ALA A 57 0.09 18.27 6.84
C ALA A 57 -0.64 19.04 5.74
N GLU A 58 0.09 19.79 4.90
CA GLU A 58 -0.46 20.38 3.67
C GLU A 58 -1.04 19.30 2.76
N ALA A 59 -0.31 18.19 2.56
CA ALA A 59 -0.76 17.08 1.73
C ALA A 59 -2.12 16.50 2.17
N LEU A 60 -2.38 16.44 3.49
CA LEU A 60 -3.62 15.91 4.05
C LEU A 60 -4.83 16.83 3.84
N THR A 61 -4.63 18.07 3.42
CA THR A 61 -5.74 18.96 3.00
C THR A 61 -6.32 18.56 1.64
N ASP A 62 -5.54 17.85 0.81
CA ASP A 62 -6.01 17.31 -0.46
C ASP A 62 -6.93 16.10 -0.23
N THR A 63 -8.13 16.16 -0.82
CA THR A 63 -9.17 15.15 -0.58
C THR A 63 -8.75 13.73 -1.04
N PRO A 64 -8.20 13.54 -2.25
CA PRO A 64 -7.62 12.26 -2.66
C PRO A 64 -6.59 11.70 -1.68
N VAL A 65 -5.65 12.54 -1.20
CA VAL A 65 -4.62 12.13 -0.25
C VAL A 65 -5.22 11.73 1.11
N SER A 66 -6.08 12.58 1.68
CA SER A 66 -6.75 12.31 2.95
C SER A 66 -7.56 11.01 2.92
N ARG A 67 -8.33 10.80 1.83
CA ARG A 67 -9.09 9.56 1.62
C ARG A 67 -8.17 8.34 1.57
N ALA A 68 -7.11 8.39 0.76
CA ALA A 68 -6.16 7.31 0.63
C ALA A 68 -5.45 7.00 1.96
N ALA A 69 -5.14 8.02 2.76
CA ALA A 69 -4.55 7.85 4.09
C ALA A 69 -5.52 7.13 5.06
N ARG A 70 -6.81 7.49 5.05
CA ARG A 70 -7.83 6.82 5.85
C ARG A 70 -8.02 5.36 5.43
N GLU A 71 -8.11 5.10 4.13
CA GLU A 71 -8.23 3.73 3.60
C GLU A 71 -7.00 2.87 3.95
N LEU A 72 -5.80 3.44 3.86
CA LEU A 72 -4.57 2.78 4.28
C LEU A 72 -4.60 2.43 5.77
N ARG A 73 -4.96 3.38 6.64
CA ARG A 73 -5.05 3.15 8.09
C ARG A 73 -6.03 2.03 8.42
N ALA A 74 -7.23 2.07 7.84
CA ALA A 74 -8.23 1.02 8.01
C ALA A 74 -7.70 -0.34 7.53
N SER A 75 -6.99 -0.39 6.38
CA SER A 75 -6.42 -1.64 5.86
C SER A 75 -5.33 -2.23 6.78
N LEU A 76 -4.61 -1.39 7.52
CA LEU A 76 -3.58 -1.79 8.46
C LEU A 76 -4.13 -2.13 9.85
N GLY A 77 -5.45 -2.01 10.04
CA GLY A 77 -6.12 -2.28 11.33
C GLY A 77 -6.03 -1.14 12.33
N PHE A 78 -5.65 0.07 11.91
CA PHE A 78 -5.79 1.25 12.74
C PHE A 78 -7.25 1.71 12.71
N SER A 79 -7.89 1.76 13.87
CA SER A 79 -9.16 2.47 14.08
C SER A 79 -8.82 3.91 14.47
N ASP A 80 -9.49 4.89 13.87
CA ASP A 80 -9.45 6.30 14.32
C ASP A 80 -10.06 6.44 15.73
#